data_AF-A0A452YE40-F1
#
_entry.id   AF-A0A452YE40-F1
#
_cell.length_a   1.000
_cell.length_b   1.000
_cell.length_c   1.000
_cell.angle_alpha   90.00
_cell.angle_beta   90.00
_cell.angle_gamma   90.00
#
_symmetry.space_group_name_H-M   'P 1'
#
loop_
_entity.id
_entity.type
_entity.pdbx_description
1 polymer ?
#
loop_
_entity_poly.entity_id
_entity_poly.type
_entity_poly.pdbx_seq_one_letter_code
_entity_poly.pdbx_strand_id
1 'polypeptide(L)'
;LYAVLIYWLGISISLETLQTIDTILSLHQDSVPVRFGIIMYSSRLINVIEENDGSKSDEDTSTLIMRLFLYIKETYSTQLAFQFLSDIHRLRNGGDDYSEEPVEVHHVEEAFVDSLLSGAKSHPQDVLLKLQKENLYKQEADENSRFVHKLGLYKLQCCLLMNGLVHEPNEDATMNAMNDELPRIQEQVYYGHIQSHTDVLEKFLSESSYKRYNPSITGKSTEKKRFVSLFASYHQEDSVLHDISYLHSHGTRDDAKPVTHLLAVDLSSVTGTKLLHEAIRYLMDGSNRARVGLLLYACSDSVSTILLMKDIIDRT
;
A
#
# COMPACT_ATOMS: atom_id res chain seq x y z
N LEU A 1 16.69 -16.11 -14.17
CA LEU A 1 16.03 -15.74 -12.90
C LEU A 1 15.79 -14.25 -12.97
N TYR A 2 14.54 -13.79 -13.09
CA TYR A 2 14.22 -12.37 -13.00
C TYR A 2 13.44 -12.19 -11.69
N ALA A 3 14.13 -11.80 -10.62
CA ALA A 3 13.46 -11.26 -9.45
C ALA A 3 13.01 -9.84 -9.80
N VAL A 4 11.76 -9.46 -9.51
CA VAL A 4 11.26 -8.12 -9.77
C VAL A 4 11.13 -7.39 -8.43
N LEU A 5 12.01 -6.42 -8.20
CA LEU A 5 11.90 -5.45 -7.13
C LEU A 5 11.06 -4.26 -7.65
N ILE A 6 9.84 -4.12 -7.16
CA ILE A 6 9.05 -2.90 -7.38
C ILE A 6 9.12 -2.11 -6.08
N TYR A 7 9.88 -1.02 -6.12
CA TYR A 7 9.83 -0.03 -5.06
C TYR A 7 8.58 0.83 -5.21
N TRP A 8 8.01 1.18 -4.06
CA TRP A 8 6.73 1.83 -3.97
C TRP A 8 6.90 3.19 -3.31
N LEU A 9 6.77 4.24 -4.11
CA LEU A 9 6.97 5.62 -3.69
C LEU A 9 5.62 6.23 -3.31
N GLY A 10 5.43 6.45 -2.01
CA GLY A 10 4.43 7.41 -1.57
C GLY A 10 5.02 8.76 -1.36
N ILE A 11 4.52 9.69 -2.15
CA ILE A 11 4.96 11.06 -2.10
C ILE A 11 4.09 11.78 -1.07
N SER A 12 4.28 11.41 0.20
CA SER A 12 4.72 12.40 1.17
C SER A 12 6.21 12.18 1.23
N ILE A 13 7.03 13.08 0.66
CA ILE A 13 8.48 12.86 0.48
C ILE A 13 9.14 12.76 1.85
N SER A 14 9.10 11.58 2.45
CA SER A 14 9.95 11.21 3.57
C SER A 14 11.35 10.98 3.01
N LEU A 15 12.36 11.39 3.76
CA LEU A 15 13.79 11.22 3.43
C LEU A 15 14.11 9.79 2.98
N GLU A 16 13.49 8.79 3.63
CA GLU A 16 13.62 7.36 3.34
C GLU A 16 13.25 7.00 1.89
N THR A 17 12.24 7.68 1.34
CA THR A 17 11.70 7.40 0.02
C THR A 17 12.70 7.77 -1.09
N LEU A 18 13.45 8.85 -0.90
CA LEU A 18 14.44 9.33 -1.86
C LEU A 18 15.79 8.62 -1.71
N GLN A 19 16.21 8.29 -0.48
CA GLN A 19 17.40 7.45 -0.24
C GLN A 19 17.29 6.09 -0.95
N THR A 20 16.09 5.52 -0.95
CA THR A 20 15.81 4.25 -1.65
C THR A 20 16.11 4.32 -3.14
N ILE A 21 15.94 5.49 -3.78
CA ILE A 21 16.19 5.67 -5.22
C ILE A 21 17.69 5.58 -5.52
N ASP A 22 18.51 6.18 -4.66
CA ASP A 22 19.97 6.10 -4.78
C ASP A 22 20.46 4.65 -4.62
N THR A 23 19.86 3.89 -3.68
CA THR A 23 20.12 2.44 -3.54
C THR A 23 19.74 1.66 -4.80
N ILE A 24 18.58 1.94 -5.41
CA ILE A 24 18.17 1.29 -6.68
C ILE A 24 19.18 1.56 -7.79
N LEU A 25 19.61 2.82 -7.93
CA LEU A 25 20.58 3.22 -8.94
C LEU A 25 21.92 2.50 -8.76
N SER A 26 22.40 2.38 -7.51
CA SER A 26 23.61 1.61 -7.20
C SER A 26 23.46 0.14 -7.58
N LEU A 27 22.40 -0.53 -7.12
CA LEU A 27 22.15 -1.95 -7.41
C LEU A 27 22.02 -2.22 -8.92
N HIS A 28 21.42 -1.28 -9.66
CA HIS A 28 21.33 -1.35 -11.11
C HIS A 28 22.71 -1.19 -11.78
N GLN A 29 23.55 -0.25 -11.32
CA GLN A 29 24.93 -0.08 -11.81
C GLN A 29 25.79 -1.32 -11.54
N ASP A 30 25.59 -1.95 -10.38
CA ASP A 30 26.28 -3.18 -9.98
C ASP A 30 25.78 -4.44 -10.71
N SER A 31 24.84 -4.28 -11.66
CA SER A 31 24.31 -5.37 -12.50
C SER A 31 23.70 -6.53 -11.69
N VAL A 32 23.08 -6.21 -10.54
CA VAL A 32 22.34 -7.18 -9.74
C VAL A 32 21.20 -7.77 -10.58
N PRO A 33 20.99 -9.10 -10.61
CA PRO A 33 20.04 -9.77 -11.51
C PRO A 33 18.58 -9.63 -11.03
N VAL A 34 18.16 -8.39 -10.89
CA VAL A 34 16.88 -7.94 -10.38
C VAL A 34 16.32 -6.89 -11.33
N ARG A 35 15.02 -6.96 -11.59
CA ARG A 35 14.29 -5.92 -12.32
C ARG A 35 13.75 -4.91 -11.33
N PHE A 36 14.22 -3.67 -11.42
CA PHE A 36 13.74 -2.57 -10.60
C PHE A 36 12.54 -1.87 -11.24
N GLY A 37 11.59 -1.43 -10.43
CA GLY A 37 10.44 -0.62 -10.84
C GLY A 37 10.07 0.37 -9.75
N ILE A 38 9.42 1.47 -10.14
CA ILE A 38 8.89 2.48 -9.23
C ILE A 38 7.40 2.69 -9.55
N ILE A 39 6.58 2.74 -8.52
CA ILE A 39 5.19 3.23 -8.62
C ILE A 39 5.05 4.41 -7.67
N MET A 40 4.68 5.56 -8.21
CA MET A 40 4.42 6.77 -7.44
C MET A 40 2.92 6.99 -7.25
N TYR A 41 2.52 7.65 -6.16
CA TYR A 41 1.15 8.12 -5.97
C TYR A 41 1.11 9.46 -5.22
N SER A 42 -0.03 10.14 -5.35
CA SER A 42 -0.36 11.34 -4.57
C SER A 42 -1.15 10.96 -3.31
N SER A 43 -0.60 11.29 -2.14
CA SER A 43 -1.26 11.07 -0.85
C SER A 43 -2.56 11.89 -0.73
N ARG A 44 -2.55 13.13 -1.23
CA ARG A 44 -3.74 14.00 -1.27
C ARG A 44 -4.89 13.38 -2.06
N LEU A 45 -4.59 12.83 -3.24
CA LEU A 45 -5.62 12.22 -4.08
C LEU A 45 -6.22 10.97 -3.40
N ILE A 46 -5.41 10.22 -2.66
CA ILE A 46 -5.90 9.07 -1.90
C ILE A 46 -6.79 9.50 -0.72
N ASN A 47 -6.42 10.56 -0.01
CA ASN A 47 -7.25 11.09 1.08
C ASN A 47 -8.63 11.52 0.57
N VAL A 48 -8.68 12.20 -0.58
CA VAL A 48 -9.95 12.57 -1.25
C VAL A 48 -10.78 11.32 -1.60
N ILE A 49 -10.13 10.24 -2.08
CA ILE A 49 -10.81 8.96 -2.35
C ILE A 49 -11.35 8.32 -1.06
N GLU A 50 -10.62 8.37 0.05
CA GLU A 50 -11.07 7.79 1.32
C GLU A 50 -12.22 8.58 1.95
N GLU A 51 -12.16 9.91 1.89
CA GLU A 51 -13.17 10.81 2.46
C GLU A 51 -14.45 10.87 1.62
N ASN A 52 -14.46 10.25 0.42
CA ASN A 52 -15.58 10.31 -0.53
C ASN A 52 -15.97 11.76 -0.88
N ASP A 53 -15.07 12.71 -0.65
CA ASP A 53 -15.32 14.12 -0.89
C ASP A 53 -15.09 14.39 -2.39
N GLY A 54 -16.11 14.90 -3.07
CA GLY A 54 -16.05 15.18 -4.51
C GLY A 54 -15.23 16.43 -4.85
N SER A 55 -14.43 16.93 -3.90
CA SER A 55 -13.65 18.15 -4.05
C SER A 55 -12.49 17.91 -5.03
N LYS A 56 -12.35 18.84 -5.98
CA LYS A 56 -11.21 18.84 -6.89
C LYS A 56 -9.96 19.08 -6.05
N SER A 57 -9.04 18.12 -6.01
CA SER A 57 -7.73 18.36 -5.40
C SER A 57 -6.97 19.37 -6.25
N ASP A 58 -6.51 20.46 -5.64
CA ASP A 58 -5.49 21.32 -6.25
C ASP A 58 -4.26 20.50 -6.66
N GLU A 59 -3.53 20.95 -7.69
CA GLU A 59 -2.33 20.25 -8.14
C GLU A 59 -1.30 20.18 -7.00
N ASP A 60 -1.03 18.96 -6.56
CA ASP A 60 -0.06 18.68 -5.51
C ASP A 60 1.34 18.55 -6.11
N THR A 61 2.38 18.89 -5.34
CA THR A 61 3.79 18.72 -5.74
C THR A 61 4.06 17.27 -6.15
N SER A 62 3.39 16.31 -5.50
CA SER A 62 3.44 14.89 -5.87
C SER A 62 2.94 14.61 -7.29
N THR A 63 1.84 15.25 -7.68
CA THR A 63 1.27 15.11 -9.02
C THR A 63 2.19 15.75 -10.06
N LEU A 64 2.84 16.88 -9.73
CA LEU A 64 3.82 17.52 -10.60
C LEU A 64 5.04 16.60 -10.83
N ILE A 65 5.64 16.06 -9.77
CA ILE A 65 6.79 15.14 -9.87
C ILE A 65 6.46 13.92 -10.72
N MET A 66 5.29 13.31 -10.50
CA MET A 66 4.83 12.15 -11.28
C MET A 66 4.72 12.47 -12.78
N ARG A 67 4.16 13.64 -13.11
CA ARG A 67 3.98 14.07 -14.50
C ARG A 67 5.32 14.37 -15.17
N LEU A 68 6.25 15.01 -14.47
CA LEU A 68 7.60 15.28 -14.97
C LEU A 68 8.38 13.99 -15.18
N PHE A 69 8.31 13.06 -14.24
CA PHE A 69 8.92 11.74 -14.39
C PHE A 69 8.38 11.00 -15.61
N LEU A 70 7.06 10.94 -15.79
CA LEU A 70 6.43 10.31 -16.96
C LEU A 70 6.88 10.97 -18.26
N TYR A 71 6.91 12.30 -18.30
CA TYR A 71 7.39 13.03 -19.46
C TYR A 71 8.85 12.69 -19.82
N ILE A 72 9.76 12.67 -18.84
CA ILE A 72 11.17 12.33 -19.06
C ILE A 72 11.31 10.88 -19.53
N LYS A 73 10.57 9.96 -18.91
CA LYS A 73 10.58 8.53 -19.22
C LYS A 73 10.13 8.26 -20.67
N GLU A 74 9.06 8.90 -21.12
CA GLU A 74 8.50 8.71 -22.47
C GLU A 74 9.27 9.47 -23.56
N THR A 75 9.84 10.65 -23.24
CA THR A 75 10.49 11.51 -24.23
C THR A 75 11.99 11.22 -24.40
N TYR A 76 12.66 10.82 -23.31
CA TYR A 76 14.11 10.65 -23.27
C TYR A 76 14.48 9.21 -22.94
N SER A 77 14.65 8.89 -21.64
CA SER A 77 15.05 7.56 -21.21
C SER A 77 14.62 7.29 -19.77
N THR A 78 14.47 6.01 -19.45
CA THR A 78 14.18 5.58 -18.07
C THR A 78 15.32 5.93 -17.12
N GLN A 79 16.58 5.80 -17.53
CA GLN A 79 17.74 6.13 -16.68
C GLN A 79 17.73 7.61 -16.26
N LEU A 80 17.44 8.52 -17.21
CA LEU A 80 17.35 9.95 -16.92
C LEU A 80 16.18 10.27 -15.98
N ALA A 81 15.06 9.54 -16.09
CA ALA A 81 13.92 9.72 -15.20
C ALA A 81 14.24 9.33 -13.74
N PHE A 82 15.05 8.28 -13.52
CA PHE A 82 15.54 7.93 -12.19
C PHE A 82 16.60 8.91 -11.67
N GLN A 83 17.50 9.38 -12.54
CA GLN A 83 18.46 10.43 -12.20
C GLN A 83 17.78 11.73 -11.77
N PHE A 84 16.71 12.12 -12.45
CA PHE A 84 15.88 13.27 -12.06
C PHE A 84 15.37 13.17 -10.62
N LEU A 85 14.93 11.98 -10.17
CA LEU A 85 14.48 11.79 -8.80
C LEU A 85 15.65 11.88 -7.79
N SER A 86 16.83 11.38 -8.17
CA SER A 86 18.07 11.53 -7.37
C SER A 86 18.56 12.98 -7.32
N ASP A 87 18.40 13.75 -8.41
CA ASP A 87 18.73 15.18 -8.45
C ASP A 87 17.80 15.99 -7.55
N ILE A 88 16.50 15.67 -7.49
CA ILE A 88 15.56 16.26 -6.50
C ILE A 88 16.06 16.01 -5.07
N HIS A 89 16.54 14.80 -4.78
CA HIS A 89 17.10 14.46 -3.48
C HIS A 89 18.36 15.27 -3.16
N ARG A 90 19.29 15.38 -4.10
CA ARG A 90 20.54 16.15 -3.93
C ARG A 90 20.28 17.64 -3.72
N LEU A 91 19.36 18.23 -4.50
CA LEU A 91 19.02 19.65 -4.40
C LEU A 91 18.33 19.99 -3.06
N ARG A 92 17.53 19.07 -2.53
CA ARG A 92 16.96 19.19 -1.18
C ARG A 92 18.04 19.18 -0.10
N ASN A 93 19.04 18.31 -0.19
CA ASN A 93 20.11 18.17 0.81
C ASN A 93 21.28 19.19 0.60
N GLY A 94 21.07 20.24 -0.21
CA GLY A 94 22.09 21.23 -0.58
C GLY A 94 22.60 22.14 0.56
N GLY A 95 22.11 21.98 1.78
CA GLY A 95 22.59 22.68 2.97
C GLY A 95 22.03 22.07 4.25
N ASP A 96 22.90 21.42 5.02
CA ASP A 96 22.63 20.72 6.29
C ASP A 96 21.73 19.46 6.26
N ASP A 97 22.38 18.35 6.64
CA ASP A 97 21.96 16.94 6.64
C ASP A 97 20.77 16.60 7.60
N TYR A 98 20.06 17.60 8.12
CA TYR A 98 19.05 17.43 9.19
C TYR A 98 17.74 18.21 8.97
N SER A 99 17.48 18.80 7.80
CA SER A 99 16.20 19.48 7.56
C SER A 99 15.10 18.50 7.15
N GLU A 100 14.08 18.32 8.00
CA GLU A 100 12.81 17.68 7.64
C GLU A 100 11.92 18.58 6.76
N GLU A 101 12.50 19.51 6.00
CA GLU A 101 11.72 20.42 5.18
C GLU A 101 11.12 19.68 3.97
N PRO A 102 9.82 19.91 3.69
CA PRO A 102 9.12 19.27 2.59
C PRO A 102 9.70 19.73 1.25
N VAL A 103 9.71 18.84 0.25
CA VAL A 103 10.16 19.21 -1.09
C VAL A 103 9.22 20.26 -1.69
N GLU A 104 9.77 21.45 -1.88
CA GLU A 104 9.09 22.53 -2.57
C GLU A 104 9.14 22.39 -4.09
N VAL A 105 8.21 23.07 -4.77
CA VAL A 105 8.07 23.09 -6.23
C VAL A 105 9.35 23.57 -6.91
N HIS A 106 10.06 24.54 -6.32
CA HIS A 106 11.26 25.11 -6.92
C HIS A 106 12.42 24.10 -7.03
N HIS A 107 12.61 23.22 -6.04
CA HIS A 107 13.59 22.13 -6.12
C HIS A 107 13.29 21.15 -7.26
N VAL A 108 12.01 20.90 -7.51
CA VAL A 108 11.54 19.99 -8.58
C VAL A 108 11.76 20.63 -9.95
N GLU A 109 11.46 21.92 -10.09
CA GLU A 109 11.69 22.66 -11.33
C GLU A 109 13.18 22.79 -11.64
N GLU A 110 14.02 23.07 -10.64
CA GLU A 110 15.49 23.13 -10.79
C GLU A 110 16.07 21.78 -11.20
N ALA A 111 15.69 20.69 -10.52
CA ALA A 111 16.10 19.33 -10.89
C ALA A 111 15.70 18.98 -12.33
N PHE A 112 14.51 19.40 -12.76
CA PHE A 112 14.01 19.15 -14.11
C PHE A 112 14.81 19.91 -15.16
N VAL A 113 15.14 21.18 -14.88
CA VAL A 113 15.99 21.98 -15.76
C VAL A 113 17.34 21.31 -15.87
N ASP A 114 18.00 21.02 -14.75
CA ASP A 114 19.33 20.41 -14.69
C ASP A 114 19.41 19.06 -15.41
N SER A 115 18.44 18.19 -15.20
CA SER A 115 18.33 16.90 -15.89
C SER A 115 18.19 17.06 -17.42
N LEU A 116 17.58 18.14 -17.90
CA LEU A 116 17.32 18.37 -19.33
C LEU A 116 18.35 19.29 -20.02
N LEU A 117 19.21 20.00 -19.28
CA LEU A 117 20.21 20.92 -19.82
C LEU A 117 21.16 20.27 -20.84
N SER A 118 21.40 18.96 -20.73
CA SER A 118 22.34 18.23 -21.61
C SER A 118 21.71 17.66 -22.89
N GLY A 119 20.38 17.65 -23.03
CA GLY A 119 19.70 16.88 -24.08
C GLY A 119 18.44 17.49 -24.71
N ALA A 120 17.98 18.67 -24.28
CA ALA A 120 16.68 19.19 -24.70
C ALA A 120 16.65 19.81 -26.11
N LYS A 121 15.61 19.46 -26.89
CA LYS A 121 15.30 20.08 -28.20
C LYS A 121 14.61 21.46 -28.10
N SER A 122 14.11 21.82 -26.92
CA SER A 122 13.39 23.06 -26.61
C SER A 122 13.69 23.51 -25.18
N HIS A 123 13.49 24.80 -24.87
CA HIS A 123 13.81 25.35 -23.55
C HIS A 123 13.03 24.63 -22.43
N PRO A 124 13.68 24.13 -21.36
CA PRO A 124 13.03 23.35 -20.30
C PRO A 124 11.84 24.07 -19.61
N GLN A 125 11.94 25.39 -19.39
CA GLN A 125 10.80 26.20 -18.88
C GLN A 125 9.57 26.19 -19.80
N ASP A 126 9.74 26.16 -21.13
CA ASP A 126 8.60 26.14 -22.05
C ASP A 126 7.86 24.80 -21.99
N VAL A 127 8.60 23.73 -21.70
CA VAL A 127 8.04 22.39 -21.50
C VAL A 127 7.29 22.30 -20.18
N LEU A 128 7.82 22.87 -19.09
CA LEU A 128 7.11 22.97 -17.80
C LEU A 128 5.77 23.71 -17.96
N LEU A 129 5.78 24.85 -18.65
CA LEU A 129 4.57 25.65 -18.91
C LEU A 129 3.55 24.90 -19.77
N LYS A 130 4.01 24.13 -20.78
CA LYS A 130 3.12 23.29 -21.59
C LYS A 130 2.53 22.15 -20.80
N LEU A 131 3.34 21.45 -19.99
CA LEU A 131 2.87 20.38 -19.12
C LEU A 131 1.80 20.93 -18.17
N GLN A 132 2.04 22.04 -17.48
CA GLN A 132 1.05 22.66 -16.58
C GLN A 132 -0.24 23.05 -17.30
N LYS A 133 -0.17 23.67 -18.49
CA LYS A 133 -1.36 24.12 -19.23
C LYS A 133 -2.15 23.00 -19.91
N GLU A 134 -1.48 21.98 -20.43
CA GLU A 134 -2.11 20.93 -21.25
C GLU A 134 -2.58 19.72 -20.43
N ASN A 135 -2.39 19.72 -19.09
CA ASN A 135 -2.73 18.59 -18.20
C ASN A 135 -2.15 17.24 -18.67
N LEU A 136 -1.06 17.27 -19.44
CA LEU A 136 -0.37 16.07 -19.94
C LEU A 136 0.03 15.16 -18.78
N TYR A 137 -0.18 13.86 -18.96
CA TYR A 137 0.11 12.78 -17.99
C TYR A 137 -0.66 12.84 -16.66
N LYS A 138 -1.62 13.77 -16.50
CA LYS A 138 -2.42 13.87 -15.27
C LYS A 138 -3.31 12.65 -15.05
N GLN A 139 -3.98 12.19 -16.10
CA GLN A 139 -4.84 11.00 -16.00
C GLN A 139 -4.03 9.75 -15.61
N GLU A 140 -2.84 9.57 -16.17
CA GLU A 140 -1.96 8.44 -15.83
C GLU A 140 -1.48 8.53 -14.38
N ALA A 141 -1.18 9.73 -13.88
CA ALA A 141 -0.83 9.94 -12.47
C ALA A 141 -2.00 9.62 -11.52
N ASP A 142 -3.22 9.97 -11.91
CA ASP A 142 -4.44 9.65 -11.16
C ASP A 142 -4.73 8.14 -11.18
N GLU A 143 -4.56 7.49 -12.34
CA GLU A 143 -4.72 6.03 -12.50
C GLU A 143 -3.71 5.26 -11.64
N ASN A 144 -2.45 5.71 -11.59
CA ASN A 144 -1.43 5.16 -10.70
C ASN A 144 -1.86 5.26 -9.23
N SER A 145 -2.34 6.43 -8.80
CA SER A 145 -2.81 6.65 -7.44
C SER A 145 -4.03 5.79 -7.09
N ARG A 146 -4.95 5.56 -8.04
CA ARG A 146 -6.10 4.64 -7.87
C ARG A 146 -5.67 3.18 -7.81
N PHE A 147 -4.71 2.78 -8.63
CA PHE A 147 -4.16 1.42 -8.65
C PHE A 147 -3.55 1.07 -7.29
N VAL A 148 -2.78 2.01 -6.76
CA VAL A 148 -2.21 1.99 -5.42
C VAL A 148 -3.27 1.84 -4.32
N HIS A 149 -4.32 2.64 -4.39
CA HIS A 149 -5.40 2.61 -3.41
C HIS A 149 -6.10 1.24 -3.43
N LYS A 150 -6.30 0.68 -4.62
CA LYS A 150 -6.85 -0.68 -4.82
C LYS A 150 -5.97 -1.76 -4.19
N LEU A 151 -4.65 -1.62 -4.29
CA LEU A 151 -3.69 -2.53 -3.65
C LEU A 151 -3.60 -2.34 -2.13
N GLY A 152 -4.10 -1.23 -1.57
CA GLY A 152 -4.09 -0.97 -0.12
C GLY A 152 -2.72 -0.61 0.46
N LEU A 153 -1.76 -0.26 -0.41
CA LEU A 153 -0.39 0.03 -0.01
C LEU A 153 -0.21 1.45 0.56
N TYR A 154 -1.11 2.38 0.25
CA TYR A 154 -1.06 3.79 0.66
C TYR A 154 -0.96 4.04 2.17
N LYS A 155 -1.34 3.08 3.00
CA LYS A 155 -1.18 3.17 4.46
C LYS A 155 0.27 3.05 4.91
N LEU A 156 1.13 2.48 4.06
CA LEU A 156 2.57 2.43 4.23
C LEU A 156 3.14 3.58 3.41
N GLN A 157 3.52 4.69 4.06
CA GLN A 157 3.99 5.91 3.39
C GLN A 157 4.99 5.58 2.27
N CYS A 158 5.97 4.71 2.51
CA CYS A 158 6.81 4.07 1.51
C CYS A 158 6.95 2.58 1.82
N CYS A 159 7.04 1.72 0.79
CA CYS A 159 7.32 0.30 0.99
C CYS A 159 8.05 -0.34 -0.19
N LEU A 160 8.68 -1.47 0.08
CA LEU A 160 9.30 -2.31 -0.94
C LEU A 160 8.36 -3.49 -1.25
N LEU A 161 8.04 -3.69 -2.53
CA LEU A 161 7.32 -4.86 -3.01
C LEU A 161 8.29 -5.78 -3.77
N MET A 162 8.49 -6.99 -3.25
CA MET A 162 9.32 -8.00 -3.91
C MET A 162 8.55 -9.30 -4.05
N ASN A 163 8.41 -9.80 -5.29
CA ASN A 163 7.69 -11.03 -5.63
C ASN A 163 6.27 -11.14 -5.00
N GLY A 164 5.58 -10.01 -4.80
CA GLY A 164 4.23 -9.94 -4.21
C GLY A 164 4.19 -9.84 -2.68
N LEU A 165 5.35 -9.78 -2.01
CA LEU A 165 5.49 -9.57 -0.58
C LEU A 165 5.90 -8.13 -0.28
N VAL A 166 5.37 -7.60 0.83
CA VAL A 166 5.64 -6.24 1.29
C VAL A 166 6.75 -6.24 2.36
N HIS A 167 7.71 -5.36 2.18
CA HIS A 167 8.89 -5.17 3.01
C HIS A 167 9.08 -3.69 3.34
N GLU A 168 9.84 -3.41 4.39
CA GLU A 168 10.23 -2.05 4.77
C GLU A 168 11.23 -1.49 3.75
N PRO A 169 11.19 -0.19 3.46
CA PRO A 169 12.06 0.46 2.47
C PRO A 169 13.45 0.78 3.06
N ASN A 170 14.17 -0.24 3.54
CA ASN A 170 15.54 -0.11 4.03
C ASN A 170 16.48 -1.02 3.21
N GLU A 171 17.75 -0.63 3.08
CA GLU A 171 18.79 -1.42 2.40
C GLU A 171 18.93 -2.80 3.04
N ASP A 172 19.02 -2.90 4.37
CA ASP A 172 19.09 -4.17 5.08
C ASP A 172 17.87 -5.06 4.82
N ALA A 173 16.68 -4.46 4.86
CA ALA A 173 15.42 -5.17 4.58
C ALA A 173 15.37 -5.66 3.13
N THR A 174 15.90 -4.88 2.19
CA THR A 174 16.04 -5.23 0.78
C THR A 174 16.98 -6.43 0.60
N MET A 175 18.18 -6.36 1.17
CA MET A 175 19.19 -7.41 1.07
C MET A 175 18.72 -8.72 1.72
N ASN A 176 18.10 -8.63 2.90
CA ASN A 176 17.51 -9.78 3.58
C ASN A 176 16.39 -10.41 2.75
N ALA A 177 15.49 -9.60 2.21
CA ALA A 177 14.40 -10.10 1.38
C ALA A 177 14.95 -10.82 0.12
N MET A 178 15.96 -10.26 -0.55
CA MET A 178 16.62 -10.92 -1.68
C MET A 178 17.27 -12.25 -1.29
N ASN A 179 17.95 -12.29 -0.14
CA ASN A 179 18.58 -13.50 0.39
C ASN A 179 17.57 -14.57 0.80
N ASP A 180 16.35 -14.19 1.22
CA ASP A 180 15.27 -15.13 1.57
C ASP A 180 14.57 -15.70 0.32
N GLU A 181 14.40 -14.89 -0.73
CA GLU A 181 13.73 -15.35 -1.96
C GLU A 181 14.61 -16.25 -2.82
N LEU A 182 15.93 -16.07 -2.81
CA LEU A 182 16.86 -16.90 -3.58
C LEU A 182 16.74 -18.41 -3.27
N PRO A 183 16.85 -18.88 -2.01
CA PRO A 183 16.70 -20.30 -1.68
C PRO A 183 15.30 -20.80 -1.99
N ARG A 184 14.25 -19.97 -1.81
CA ARG A 184 12.87 -20.32 -2.14
C ARG A 184 12.69 -20.60 -3.63
N ILE A 185 13.28 -19.79 -4.51
CA ILE A 185 13.28 -20.04 -5.96
C ILE A 185 14.09 -21.30 -6.29
N GLN A 186 15.28 -21.47 -5.69
CA GLN A 186 16.13 -22.64 -5.92
C GLN A 186 15.42 -23.95 -5.55
N GLU A 187 14.70 -23.98 -4.43
CA GLU A 187 13.91 -25.12 -3.99
C GLU A 187 12.81 -25.47 -5.01
N GLN A 188 12.09 -24.46 -5.50
CA GLN A 188 11.05 -24.64 -6.51
C GLN A 188 11.59 -25.15 -7.85
N VAL A 189 12.81 -24.76 -8.23
CA VAL A 189 13.52 -25.31 -9.39
C VAL A 189 13.96 -26.75 -9.13
N TYR A 190 14.52 -27.03 -7.96
CA TYR A 190 15.03 -28.36 -7.58
C TYR A 190 13.93 -29.42 -7.61
N TYR A 191 12.75 -29.11 -7.08
CA TYR A 191 11.60 -30.02 -7.11
C TYR A 191 10.87 -30.06 -8.47
N GLY A 192 11.39 -29.38 -9.50
CA GLY A 192 10.85 -29.40 -10.85
C GLY A 192 9.54 -28.62 -11.03
N HIS A 193 9.17 -27.80 -10.04
CA HIS A 193 7.98 -26.96 -10.12
C HIS A 193 8.21 -25.69 -10.99
N ILE A 194 9.46 -25.32 -11.26
CA ILE A 194 9.83 -24.27 -12.22
C ILE A 194 10.58 -24.93 -13.35
N GLN A 195 10.08 -24.75 -14.57
CA GLN A 195 10.70 -25.27 -15.79
C GLN A 195 11.09 -24.11 -16.71
N SER A 196 11.81 -24.40 -17.80
CA SER A 196 12.31 -23.36 -18.72
C SER A 196 11.22 -22.49 -19.36
N HIS A 197 9.99 -23.00 -19.48
CA HIS A 197 8.86 -22.28 -20.06
C HIS A 197 7.93 -21.65 -19.01
N THR A 198 8.26 -21.77 -17.73
CA THR A 198 7.45 -21.23 -16.64
C THR A 198 7.85 -19.78 -16.37
N ASP A 199 6.89 -18.85 -16.40
CA ASP A 199 7.12 -17.51 -15.85
C ASP A 199 7.25 -17.63 -14.33
N VAL A 200 8.46 -17.37 -13.83
CA VAL A 200 8.77 -17.46 -12.41
C VAL A 200 7.91 -16.48 -11.62
N LEU A 201 7.81 -15.22 -12.07
CA LEU A 201 7.08 -14.20 -11.32
C LEU A 201 5.59 -14.54 -11.23
N GLU A 202 4.97 -14.91 -12.35
CA GLU A 202 3.55 -15.26 -12.38
C GLU A 202 3.23 -16.41 -11.43
N LYS A 203 4.09 -17.44 -11.41
CA LYS A 203 3.95 -18.56 -10.49
C LYS A 203 3.99 -18.12 -9.03
N PHE A 204 4.99 -17.33 -8.63
CA PHE A 204 5.11 -16.83 -7.25
C PHE A 204 3.93 -15.95 -6.83
N LEU A 205 3.44 -15.11 -7.75
CA LEU A 205 2.26 -14.31 -7.53
C LEU A 205 1.00 -15.19 -7.37
N SER A 206 0.88 -16.27 -8.13
CA SER A 206 -0.28 -17.17 -8.02
C SER A 206 -0.34 -17.93 -6.69
N GLU A 207 0.82 -18.28 -6.12
CA GLU A 207 0.90 -19.11 -4.91
C GLU A 207 0.83 -18.30 -3.62
N SER A 208 1.41 -17.09 -3.61
CA SER A 208 1.68 -16.37 -2.36
C SER A 208 1.32 -14.88 -2.34
N SER A 209 0.72 -14.35 -3.42
CA SER A 209 0.33 -12.93 -3.44
C SER A 209 -1.00 -12.65 -2.75
N TYR A 210 -1.03 -11.51 -2.06
CA TYR A 210 -2.27 -10.91 -1.61
C TYR A 210 -2.80 -9.98 -2.71
N LYS A 211 -4.08 -10.12 -3.08
CA LYS A 211 -4.73 -9.22 -4.05
C LYS A 211 -4.82 -7.77 -3.55
N ARG A 212 -4.92 -7.59 -2.24
CA ARG A 212 -4.94 -6.30 -1.55
C ARG A 212 -4.22 -6.45 -0.21
N TYR A 213 -3.27 -5.57 0.04
CA TYR A 213 -2.57 -5.48 1.31
C TYR A 213 -3.43 -4.74 2.33
N ASN A 214 -3.54 -5.31 3.54
CA ASN A 214 -4.18 -4.64 4.66
C ASN A 214 -3.27 -4.71 5.88
N PRO A 215 -2.59 -3.62 6.26
CA PRO A 215 -1.65 -3.61 7.38
C PRO A 215 -2.25 -4.11 8.70
N SER A 216 -3.56 -3.93 8.92
CA SER A 216 -4.24 -4.40 10.13
C SER A 216 -4.39 -5.92 10.22
N ILE A 217 -4.28 -6.63 9.09
CA ILE A 217 -4.42 -8.09 9.01
C ILE A 217 -3.05 -8.74 8.73
N THR A 218 -2.34 -8.22 7.73
CA THR A 218 -1.11 -8.82 7.19
C THR A 218 0.17 -8.12 7.66
N GLY A 219 0.07 -7.07 8.48
CA GLY A 219 1.22 -6.32 8.98
C GLY A 219 2.17 -7.21 9.77
N LYS A 220 3.47 -7.10 9.47
CA LYS A 220 4.55 -7.88 10.10
C LYS A 220 4.88 -7.44 11.54
N SER A 221 4.19 -6.45 12.11
CA SER A 221 4.41 -6.05 13.51
C SER A 221 4.02 -7.20 14.44
N THR A 222 5.02 -7.92 14.93
CA THR A 222 4.93 -8.99 15.93
C THR A 222 4.21 -8.53 17.20
N GLU A 223 4.22 -7.23 17.50
CA GLU A 223 3.56 -6.62 18.65
C GLU A 223 2.03 -6.46 18.53
N LYS A 224 1.42 -6.65 17.34
CA LYS A 224 -0.02 -6.33 17.12
C LYS A 224 -0.97 -7.52 17.00
N LYS A 225 -0.49 -8.77 17.03
CA LYS A 225 -1.40 -9.92 16.96
C LYS A 225 -2.05 -10.13 18.33
N ARG A 226 -3.16 -9.44 18.54
CA ARG A 226 -3.96 -9.55 19.76
C ARG A 226 -4.80 -10.83 19.70
N PHE A 227 -4.35 -11.85 20.43
CA PHE A 227 -5.13 -13.07 20.63
C PHE A 227 -5.86 -12.97 21.96
N VAL A 228 -7.19 -12.92 21.90
CA VAL A 228 -8.05 -12.91 23.07
C VAL A 228 -8.74 -14.26 23.18
N SER A 229 -8.61 -14.93 24.33
CA SER A 229 -9.34 -16.15 24.60
C SER A 229 -10.79 -15.83 24.95
N LEU A 230 -11.72 -16.26 24.10
CA LEU A 230 -13.16 -16.11 24.33
C LEU A 230 -13.71 -17.11 25.36
N PHE A 231 -12.91 -18.09 25.79
CA PHE A 231 -13.36 -19.17 26.66
C PHE A 231 -13.77 -18.67 28.05
N ALA A 232 -12.97 -17.79 28.65
CA ALA A 232 -13.25 -17.24 29.98
C ALA A 232 -14.51 -16.37 29.98
N SER A 233 -14.71 -15.57 28.92
CA SER A 233 -15.86 -14.69 28.77
C SER A 233 -17.15 -15.44 28.45
N TYR A 234 -17.09 -16.64 27.85
CA TYR A 234 -18.29 -17.43 27.56
C TYR A 234 -18.86 -18.17 28.80
N HIS A 235 -18.06 -18.37 29.84
CA HIS A 235 -18.51 -19.05 31.06
C HIS A 235 -19.00 -18.09 32.17
N GLN A 236 -18.98 -16.78 31.91
CA GLN A 236 -19.57 -15.79 32.80
C GLN A 236 -21.07 -15.66 32.50
N GLU A 237 -21.92 -15.81 33.51
CA GLU A 237 -23.39 -15.84 33.36
C GLU A 237 -23.96 -14.53 32.75
N ASP A 238 -23.27 -13.40 32.93
CA ASP A 238 -23.67 -12.08 32.39
C ASP A 238 -23.01 -11.72 31.05
N SER A 239 -22.53 -12.71 30.30
CA SER A 239 -21.77 -12.45 29.07
C SER A 239 -22.65 -12.11 27.87
N VAL A 240 -22.37 -10.96 27.25
CA VAL A 240 -22.96 -10.52 25.97
C VAL A 240 -22.72 -11.54 24.84
N LEU A 241 -21.77 -12.46 24.99
CA LEU A 241 -21.49 -13.51 24.00
C LEU A 241 -22.65 -14.52 23.86
N HIS A 242 -23.49 -14.67 24.88
CA HIS A 242 -24.66 -15.56 24.83
C HIS A 242 -25.78 -14.99 23.94
N ASP A 243 -25.87 -13.67 23.81
CA ASP A 243 -26.92 -12.98 23.06
C ASP A 243 -26.52 -12.65 21.61
N ILE A 244 -25.36 -13.15 21.15
CA ILE A 244 -24.88 -12.87 19.80
C ILE A 244 -25.79 -13.51 18.76
N SER A 245 -26.26 -12.68 17.83
CA SER A 245 -26.96 -13.13 16.64
C SER A 245 -25.96 -13.63 15.59
N TYR A 246 -26.11 -14.90 15.19
CA TYR A 246 -25.28 -15.51 14.15
C TYR A 246 -26.00 -15.52 12.81
N LEU A 247 -25.34 -14.97 11.80
CA LEU A 247 -25.73 -15.03 10.40
C LEU A 247 -24.98 -16.15 9.68
N HIS A 248 -25.69 -16.77 8.75
CA HIS A 248 -25.23 -17.91 7.97
C HIS A 248 -25.47 -17.65 6.50
N SER A 249 -24.61 -18.21 5.65
CA SER A 249 -24.81 -18.27 4.22
C SER A 249 -26.08 -19.07 3.92
N HIS A 250 -26.78 -18.70 2.84
CA HIS A 250 -28.06 -19.30 2.47
C HIS A 250 -27.99 -20.84 2.41
N GLY A 251 -28.94 -21.51 3.08
CA GLY A 251 -29.04 -22.98 3.07
C GLY A 251 -28.02 -23.73 3.93
N THR A 252 -27.07 -23.03 4.59
CA THR A 252 -26.01 -23.68 5.38
C THR A 252 -26.29 -23.71 6.89
N ARG A 253 -27.48 -23.28 7.36
CA ARG A 253 -27.72 -23.02 8.80
C ARG A 253 -27.33 -24.19 9.71
N ASP A 254 -27.63 -25.40 9.30
CA ASP A 254 -27.42 -26.62 10.08
C ASP A 254 -26.00 -27.21 9.95
N ASP A 255 -25.17 -26.63 9.07
CA ASP A 255 -23.79 -27.08 8.87
C ASP A 255 -22.88 -26.64 10.02
N ALA A 256 -22.08 -27.60 10.51
CA ALA A 256 -21.00 -27.33 11.45
C ALA A 256 -19.92 -26.47 10.78
N LYS A 257 -19.77 -25.22 11.24
CA LYS A 257 -18.82 -24.26 10.70
C LYS A 257 -17.59 -24.15 11.60
N PRO A 258 -16.37 -24.43 11.08
CA PRO A 258 -15.15 -24.35 11.88
C PRO A 258 -14.75 -22.91 12.26
N VAL A 259 -15.21 -21.89 11.51
CA VAL A 259 -14.81 -20.50 11.73
C VAL A 259 -16.01 -19.62 12.07
N THR A 260 -15.85 -18.76 13.07
CA THR A 260 -16.82 -17.72 13.44
C THR A 260 -16.13 -16.36 13.36
N HIS A 261 -16.60 -15.48 12.48
CA HIS A 261 -16.16 -14.09 12.43
C HIS A 261 -17.06 -13.28 13.36
N LEU A 262 -16.51 -12.71 14.44
CA LEU A 262 -17.25 -11.81 15.31
C LEU A 262 -17.06 -10.37 14.85
N LEU A 263 -18.17 -9.68 14.58
CA LEU A 263 -18.18 -8.34 14.03
C LEU A 263 -18.81 -7.37 15.04
N ALA A 264 -18.01 -6.47 15.59
CA ALA A 264 -18.49 -5.34 16.36
C ALA A 264 -18.71 -4.15 15.43
N VAL A 265 -19.96 -3.69 15.32
CA VAL A 265 -20.37 -2.66 14.35
C VAL A 265 -21.02 -1.49 15.07
N ASP A 266 -20.48 -0.30 14.82
CA ASP A 266 -21.12 0.96 15.16
C ASP A 266 -22.13 1.36 14.08
N LEU A 267 -23.42 1.33 14.41
CA LEU A 267 -24.49 1.71 13.49
C LEU A 267 -24.59 3.23 13.27
N SER A 268 -24.04 4.06 14.16
CA SER A 268 -24.03 5.51 13.95
C SER A 268 -22.88 5.96 13.03
N SER A 269 -21.95 5.07 12.72
CA SER A 269 -20.82 5.35 11.82
C SER A 269 -21.06 4.85 10.39
N VAL A 270 -20.74 5.68 9.40
CA VAL A 270 -20.72 5.29 7.98
C VAL A 270 -19.75 4.13 7.73
N THR A 271 -18.63 4.09 8.46
CA THR A 271 -17.65 2.99 8.34
C THR A 271 -18.21 1.70 8.91
N GLY A 272 -18.94 1.76 10.03
CA GLY A 272 -19.59 0.59 10.62
C GLY A 272 -20.67 0.01 9.72
N THR A 273 -21.53 0.86 9.14
CA THR A 273 -22.55 0.41 8.17
C THR A 273 -21.94 -0.19 6.89
N LYS A 274 -20.83 0.37 6.38
CA LYS A 274 -20.04 -0.23 5.28
C LYS A 274 -19.47 -1.61 5.66
N LEU A 275 -18.95 -1.76 6.89
CA LEU A 275 -18.42 -3.04 7.37
C LEU A 275 -19.51 -4.13 7.46
N LEU A 276 -20.69 -3.76 7.95
CA LEU A 276 -21.86 -4.63 7.98
C LEU A 276 -22.27 -5.08 6.57
N HIS A 277 -22.28 -4.16 5.62
CA HIS A 277 -22.60 -4.45 4.23
C HIS A 277 -21.63 -5.44 3.59
N GLU A 278 -20.32 -5.30 3.83
CA GLU A 278 -19.31 -6.27 3.37
C GLU A 278 -19.46 -7.64 4.05
N ALA A 279 -19.84 -7.69 5.32
CA ALA A 279 -20.11 -8.95 6.00
C ALA A 279 -21.31 -9.69 5.40
N ILE A 280 -22.36 -8.97 4.99
CA ILE A 280 -23.50 -9.56 4.27
C ILE A 280 -23.08 -10.05 2.89
N ARG A 281 -22.29 -9.27 2.14
CA ARG A 281 -21.73 -9.72 0.84
C ARG A 281 -20.92 -11.00 0.99
N TYR A 282 -20.07 -11.09 2.01
CA TYR A 282 -19.30 -12.29 2.29
C TYR A 282 -20.18 -13.54 2.50
N LEU A 283 -21.34 -13.38 3.16
CA LEU A 283 -22.30 -14.47 3.34
C LEU A 283 -23.08 -14.79 2.05
N MET A 284 -23.39 -13.79 1.24
CA MET A 284 -24.03 -13.98 -0.07
C MET A 284 -23.13 -14.69 -1.08
N ASP A 285 -21.81 -14.49 -1.00
CA ASP A 285 -20.81 -15.23 -1.80
C ASP A 285 -20.73 -16.72 -1.46
N GLY A 286 -21.46 -17.18 -0.43
CA GLY A 286 -21.71 -18.61 -0.20
C GLY A 286 -20.61 -19.33 0.56
N SER A 287 -20.00 -18.68 1.56
CA SER A 287 -19.02 -19.35 2.44
C SER A 287 -19.67 -20.49 3.23
N ASN A 288 -19.23 -21.73 2.99
CA ASN A 288 -19.69 -22.92 3.72
C ASN A 288 -18.87 -23.22 4.98
N ARG A 289 -17.72 -22.54 5.18
CA ARG A 289 -16.79 -22.80 6.30
C ARG A 289 -16.90 -21.79 7.44
N ALA A 290 -17.64 -20.71 7.25
CA ALA A 290 -17.68 -19.61 8.20
C ALA A 290 -19.09 -19.09 8.48
N ARG A 291 -19.32 -18.65 9.72
CA ARG A 291 -20.49 -17.85 10.13
C ARG A 291 -20.03 -16.48 10.62
N VAL A 292 -20.96 -15.53 10.65
CA VAL A 292 -20.71 -14.18 11.16
C VAL A 292 -21.57 -13.97 12.40
N GLY A 293 -20.97 -13.68 13.55
CA GLY A 293 -21.68 -13.22 14.74
C GLY A 293 -21.66 -11.70 14.80
N LEU A 294 -22.81 -11.07 15.05
CA LEU A 294 -22.92 -9.62 15.08
C LEU A 294 -23.11 -9.09 16.51
N LEU A 295 -22.32 -8.05 16.80
CA LEU A 295 -22.43 -7.19 17.96
C LEU A 295 -22.71 -5.78 17.45
N LEU A 296 -23.96 -5.36 17.55
CA LEU A 296 -24.40 -4.05 17.09
C LEU A 296 -24.41 -3.09 18.28
N TYR A 297 -23.74 -1.95 18.13
CA TYR A 297 -23.86 -0.84 19.06
C TYR A 297 -24.13 0.45 18.28
N ALA A 298 -24.69 1.44 18.96
CA ALA A 298 -24.89 2.76 18.40
C ALA A 298 -24.29 3.78 19.37
N CYS A 299 -23.33 4.56 18.89
CA CYS A 299 -22.82 5.68 19.67
C CYS A 299 -23.92 6.75 19.75
N SER A 300 -24.65 6.79 20.87
CA SER A 300 -25.46 7.94 21.30
C SER A 300 -24.86 8.46 22.60
N ASP A 301 -25.04 9.74 22.91
CA ASP A 301 -24.44 10.44 24.06
C ASP A 301 -24.71 9.79 25.45
N SER A 302 -25.47 8.69 25.52
CA SER A 302 -25.56 7.83 26.69
C SER A 302 -24.36 6.87 26.79
N VAL A 303 -23.40 7.26 27.61
CA VAL A 303 -22.14 6.61 28.02
C VAL A 303 -22.23 5.10 28.40
N SER A 304 -23.43 4.55 28.62
CA SER A 304 -23.65 3.25 29.27
C SER A 304 -23.30 2.02 28.42
N THR A 305 -23.57 2.01 27.11
CA THR A 305 -23.29 0.84 26.25
C THR A 305 -21.84 0.78 25.78
N ILE A 306 -21.19 1.95 25.69
CA ILE A 306 -19.80 2.12 25.26
C ILE A 306 -18.84 1.64 26.35
N LEU A 307 -19.16 1.90 27.63
CA LEU A 307 -18.31 1.49 28.75
C LEU A 307 -18.25 -0.03 28.92
N LEU A 308 -19.35 -0.76 28.73
CA LEU A 308 -19.37 -2.23 28.82
C LEU A 308 -18.51 -2.89 27.73
N MET A 309 -18.53 -2.37 26.50
CA MET A 309 -17.70 -2.92 25.42
C MET A 309 -16.23 -2.49 25.53
N LYS A 310 -15.96 -1.26 25.95
CA LYS A 310 -14.60 -0.78 26.18
C LYS A 310 -13.94 -1.52 27.36
N ASP A 311 -14.67 -1.79 28.45
CA ASP A 311 -14.15 -2.60 29.57
C ASP A 311 -13.89 -4.05 29.16
N ILE A 312 -14.71 -4.67 28.30
CA ILE A 312 -14.45 -6.03 27.80
C ILE A 312 -13.20 -6.05 26.91
N ILE A 313 -13.05 -5.04 26.04
CA ILE A 313 -11.88 -4.91 25.17
C ILE A 313 -10.63 -4.46 25.94
N ASP A 314 -10.72 -3.66 27.00
CA ASP A 314 -9.55 -3.18 27.75
C ASP A 314 -9.17 -4.10 28.94
N ARG A 315 -10.07 -4.95 29.44
CA ARG A 315 -9.79 -5.93 30.52
C ARG A 315 -9.39 -7.33 30.02
N THR A 316 -9.27 -7.57 28.71
CA THR A 316 -8.79 -8.85 28.12
C THR A 316 -7.60 -8.67 27.18
#